data_AF-A0A371QDE7-F1
#
_entry.id   AF-A0A371QDE7-F1
#
_cell.length_a   1.000
_cell.length_b   1.000
_cell.length_c   1.000
_cell.angle_alpha   90.00
_cell.angle_beta   90.00
_cell.angle_gamma   90.00
#
_symmetry.space_group_name_H-M   'P 1'
#
loop_
_entity.id
_entity.type
_entity.pdbx_description
1 polymer ?
#
loop_
_entity_poly.entity_id
_entity_poly.type
_entity_poly.pdbx_seq_one_letter_code
_entity_poly.pdbx_strand_id
1 'polypeptide(L)'
;MFEADRLEFVREDNQISVQISSSGYRREQLELIQEYCPVEIVQKDGVLSLQYKIPEYFKTVKEEILERTTELERFSLAQSMSVLVRSENDYKIPYIHPENIIIFGSNVQMLHYGIEKLLAPQQYSSEFYLESYKALMISILLPKIDFELAIHGIDAIKEKVAQDIIPLESVADVNNYIAEKYAKLSEESSKANLLVNKKKWKALLIGGALLATTTLVLSFATYKSMFKDGPLKSSVIMAQSNFMRKDYSETVESLKNYGAESLPKEAKYILAASYVRLDSLSDKQKEVILNTITESTDDTIFSYWIYLGRGKFEKALDVAQNIGDTQLILHAYTNLYESVKADINMNGSEKQKKLEEYEKKIKELSAEIGEATTNSSDTKVSTETTTPKDNRTKEKSER
;
A
#
# COMPACT_ATOMS: atom_id res chain seq x y z
N MET A 1 -58.29 -7.09 6.64
CA MET A 1 -58.17 -7.51 8.05
C MET A 1 -59.38 -7.01 8.82
N PHE A 2 -60.11 -7.87 9.52
CA PHE A 2 -61.12 -7.39 10.48
C PHE A 2 -60.39 -6.77 11.68
N GLU A 3 -60.86 -5.63 12.17
CA GLU A 3 -60.23 -4.91 13.29
C GLU A 3 -60.10 -5.79 14.55
N ALA A 4 -61.01 -6.76 14.70
CA ALA A 4 -61.02 -7.75 15.77
C ALA A 4 -59.91 -8.81 15.71
N ASP A 5 -59.25 -8.99 14.56
CA ASP A 5 -58.20 -9.99 14.34
C ASP A 5 -56.78 -9.41 14.44
N ARG A 6 -56.63 -8.12 14.79
CA ARG A 6 -55.32 -7.50 15.03
C ARG A 6 -54.70 -8.05 16.31
N LEU A 7 -53.48 -8.56 16.18
CA LEU A 7 -52.67 -9.07 17.27
C LEU A 7 -51.52 -8.10 17.54
N GLU A 8 -51.26 -7.81 18.81
CA GLU A 8 -50.08 -7.07 19.23
C GLU A 8 -49.04 -8.03 19.82
N PHE A 9 -47.80 -7.89 19.39
CA PHE A 9 -46.68 -8.71 19.87
C PHE A 9 -45.82 -7.86 20.80
N VAL A 10 -45.82 -8.19 22.09
CA VAL A 10 -44.96 -7.56 23.09
C VAL A 10 -43.89 -8.55 23.49
N ARG A 11 -42.63 -8.15 23.37
CA ARG A 11 -41.49 -9.02 23.67
C ARG A 11 -40.81 -8.61 24.96
N GLU A 12 -40.55 -9.59 25.81
CA GLU A 12 -39.76 -9.47 27.02
C GLU A 12 -38.72 -10.60 27.02
N ASP A 13 -37.44 -10.24 26.78
CA ASP A 13 -36.32 -11.18 26.65
C ASP A 13 -36.60 -12.35 25.68
N ASN A 14 -36.75 -13.56 26.24
CA ASN A 14 -36.95 -14.82 25.52
C ASN A 14 -38.42 -15.26 25.49
N GLN A 15 -39.34 -14.31 25.70
CA GLN A 15 -40.77 -14.53 25.75
C GLN A 15 -41.51 -13.52 24.87
N ILE A 16 -42.51 -13.99 24.14
CA ILE A 16 -43.42 -13.16 23.34
C ILE A 16 -44.82 -13.29 23.92
N SER A 17 -45.37 -12.15 24.33
CA SER A 17 -46.76 -11.99 24.73
C SER A 17 -47.58 -11.57 23.51
N VAL A 18 -48.47 -12.45 23.06
CA VAL A 18 -49.46 -12.12 22.03
C VAL A 18 -50.69 -11.57 22.73
N GLN A 19 -50.98 -10.28 22.51
CA GLN A 19 -52.12 -9.59 23.10
C GLN A 19 -53.29 -9.57 22.12
N ILE A 20 -54.44 -10.02 22.60
CA ILE A 20 -55.68 -10.13 21.84
C ILE A 20 -56.75 -9.27 22.50
N SER A 21 -57.36 -8.39 21.71
CA SER A 21 -58.46 -7.53 22.15
C SER A 21 -59.69 -8.35 22.57
N SER A 22 -60.59 -7.73 23.32
CA SER A 22 -61.81 -8.39 23.80
C SER A 22 -62.73 -8.97 22.73
N SER A 23 -62.67 -8.44 21.50
CA SER A 23 -63.43 -8.94 20.35
C SER A 23 -62.77 -10.15 19.68
N GLY A 24 -61.46 -10.36 19.91
CA GLY A 24 -60.68 -11.40 19.26
C GLY A 24 -60.76 -12.78 19.94
N TYR A 25 -61.48 -12.95 21.05
CA TYR A 25 -61.66 -14.25 21.69
C TYR A 25 -63.03 -14.43 22.37
N ARG A 26 -63.48 -15.67 22.49
CA ARG A 26 -64.73 -16.02 23.19
C ARG A 26 -64.47 -16.16 24.68
N ARG A 27 -64.80 -15.10 25.45
CA ARG A 27 -64.63 -15.06 26.92
C ARG A 27 -65.28 -16.22 27.67
N GLU A 28 -66.44 -16.68 27.21
CA GLU A 28 -67.20 -17.79 27.80
C GLU A 28 -66.53 -19.17 27.59
N GLN A 29 -65.54 -19.26 26.70
CA GLN A 29 -64.89 -20.51 26.29
C GLN A 29 -63.38 -20.49 26.58
N LEU A 30 -62.94 -19.75 27.61
CA LEU A 30 -61.53 -19.59 27.94
C LEU A 30 -60.84 -20.92 28.33
N GLU A 31 -61.57 -21.82 29.01
CA GLU A 31 -61.10 -23.18 29.33
C GLU A 31 -60.79 -23.99 28.06
N LEU A 32 -61.63 -23.84 27.02
CA LEU A 32 -61.45 -24.51 25.74
C LEU A 32 -60.23 -23.93 24.99
N ILE A 33 -60.02 -22.61 25.06
CA ILE A 33 -58.82 -21.97 24.50
C ILE A 33 -57.55 -22.52 25.16
N GLN A 34 -57.57 -22.74 26.47
CA GLN A 34 -56.43 -23.28 27.22
C GLN A 34 -56.12 -24.74 26.85
N GLU A 35 -57.13 -25.54 26.49
CA GLU A 35 -56.92 -26.91 26.00
C GLU A 35 -56.21 -26.94 24.65
N TYR A 36 -56.59 -26.04 23.73
CA TYR A 36 -55.98 -25.96 22.40
C TYR A 36 -54.65 -25.19 22.36
N CYS A 37 -54.41 -24.31 23.33
CA CYS A 37 -53.20 -23.50 23.46
C CYS A 37 -52.59 -23.73 24.85
N PRO A 38 -51.67 -24.72 25.00
CA PRO A 38 -51.04 -25.06 26.28
C PRO A 38 -49.93 -24.05 26.63
N VAL A 39 -50.29 -22.77 26.67
CA VAL A 39 -49.44 -21.65 27.05
C VAL A 39 -50.01 -20.95 28.27
N GLU A 40 -49.20 -20.14 28.93
CA GLU A 40 -49.70 -19.34 30.06
C GLU A 40 -50.59 -18.23 29.51
N ILE A 41 -51.84 -18.19 29.98
CA ILE A 41 -52.87 -17.24 29.54
C ILE A 41 -53.17 -16.29 30.70
N VAL A 42 -53.02 -15.00 30.46
CA VAL A 42 -53.31 -13.94 31.43
C VAL A 42 -54.39 -13.04 30.86
N GLN A 43 -55.53 -12.93 31.54
CA GLN A 43 -56.60 -12.01 31.17
C GLN A 43 -56.59 -10.79 32.10
N LYS A 44 -56.44 -9.59 31.53
CA LYS A 44 -56.48 -8.33 32.29
C LYS A 44 -57.19 -7.24 31.49
N ASP A 45 -58.11 -6.52 32.13
CA ASP A 45 -58.84 -5.38 31.55
C ASP A 45 -59.51 -5.68 30.18
N GLY A 46 -59.93 -6.94 29.97
CA GLY A 46 -60.57 -7.40 28.73
C GLY A 46 -59.61 -7.83 27.62
N VAL A 47 -58.29 -7.66 27.79
CA VAL A 47 -57.24 -8.15 26.89
C VAL A 47 -56.78 -9.54 27.33
N LEU A 48 -56.66 -10.45 26.37
CA LEU A 48 -56.11 -11.79 26.57
C LEU A 48 -54.64 -11.79 26.14
N SER A 49 -53.74 -12.14 27.05
CA SER A 49 -52.30 -12.23 26.77
C SER A 49 -51.88 -13.70 26.79
N LEU A 50 -51.41 -14.21 25.66
CA LEU A 50 -50.85 -15.55 25.52
C LEU A 50 -49.33 -15.48 25.54
N GLN A 51 -48.72 -16.20 26.47
CA GLN A 51 -47.28 -16.13 26.73
C GLN A 51 -46.52 -17.28 26.08
N TYR A 52 -45.74 -16.98 25.05
CA TYR A 52 -44.95 -17.96 24.31
C TYR A 52 -43.47 -17.86 24.69
N LYS A 53 -42.87 -18.97 25.10
CA LYS A 53 -41.42 -19.06 25.34
C LYS A 53 -40.72 -19.39 24.03
N ILE A 54 -39.76 -18.57 23.63
CA ILE A 54 -38.90 -18.85 22.49
C ILE A 54 -37.84 -19.86 22.94
N PRO A 55 -37.65 -21.00 22.25
CA PRO A 55 -36.61 -21.94 22.62
C PRO A 55 -35.20 -21.31 22.46
N GLU A 56 -34.23 -21.83 23.22
CA GLU A 56 -32.84 -21.39 23.09
C GLU A 56 -32.37 -21.53 21.63
N TYR A 57 -31.61 -20.54 21.13
CA TYR A 57 -31.11 -20.41 19.75
C TYR A 57 -32.12 -20.07 18.65
N PHE A 58 -33.43 -20.07 18.93
CA PHE A 58 -34.41 -19.57 17.97
C PHE A 58 -34.43 -18.04 17.94
N LYS A 59 -34.65 -17.50 16.75
CA LYS A 59 -34.86 -16.06 16.54
C LYS A 59 -36.15 -15.84 15.78
N THR A 60 -36.74 -14.68 15.95
CA THR A 60 -37.88 -14.27 15.12
C THR A 60 -37.42 -13.97 13.70
N VAL A 61 -38.31 -14.10 12.73
CA VAL A 61 -38.02 -13.69 11.34
C VAL A 61 -37.66 -12.20 11.31
N LYS A 62 -38.30 -11.36 12.13
CA LYS A 62 -37.96 -9.93 12.23
C LYS A 62 -36.48 -9.69 12.57
N GLU A 63 -35.93 -10.44 13.53
CA GLU A 63 -34.50 -10.36 13.86
C GLU A 63 -33.64 -10.85 12.71
N GLU A 64 -34.00 -11.99 12.11
CA GLU A 64 -33.18 -12.56 11.04
C GLU A 64 -33.11 -11.64 9.81
N ILE A 65 -34.19 -10.91 9.50
CA ILE A 65 -34.20 -9.90 8.43
C ILE A 65 -33.10 -8.84 8.64
N LEU A 66 -32.84 -8.45 9.89
CA LEU A 66 -31.83 -7.45 10.24
C LEU A 66 -30.40 -8.02 10.19
N GLU A 67 -30.23 -9.31 10.46
CA GLU A 67 -28.92 -9.98 10.45
C GLU A 67 -28.44 -10.36 9.04
N ARG A 68 -29.36 -10.53 8.09
CA ARG A 68 -29.06 -10.99 6.72
C ARG A 68 -28.57 -9.85 5.84
N THR A 69 -27.29 -9.89 5.48
CA THR A 69 -26.62 -8.78 4.78
C THR A 69 -26.67 -8.95 3.27
N THR A 70 -26.52 -10.17 2.78
CA THR A 70 -26.45 -10.43 1.33
C THR A 70 -27.82 -10.72 0.73
N GLU A 71 -27.97 -10.47 -0.57
CA GLU A 71 -29.21 -10.78 -1.29
C GLU A 71 -29.51 -12.29 -1.29
N LEU A 72 -28.49 -13.12 -1.49
CA LEU A 72 -28.61 -14.58 -1.44
C LEU A 72 -29.12 -15.09 -0.09
N GLU A 73 -28.58 -14.53 1.00
CA GLU A 73 -29.02 -14.80 2.38
C GLU A 73 -30.50 -14.47 2.59
N ARG A 74 -30.97 -13.33 2.07
CA ARG A 74 -32.39 -12.93 2.14
C ARG A 74 -33.29 -13.83 1.32
N PHE A 75 -32.88 -14.21 0.10
CA PHE A 75 -33.62 -15.17 -0.72
C PHE A 75 -33.65 -16.57 -0.09
N SER A 76 -32.59 -16.99 0.60
CA SER A 76 -32.58 -18.24 1.37
C SER A 76 -33.58 -18.21 2.52
N LEU A 77 -33.64 -17.10 3.26
CA LEU A 77 -34.63 -16.90 4.32
C LEU A 77 -36.05 -16.93 3.75
N ALA A 78 -36.31 -16.20 2.66
CA ALA A 78 -37.61 -16.19 1.99
C ALA A 78 -38.02 -17.59 1.51
N GLN A 79 -37.08 -18.39 0.99
CA GLN A 79 -37.34 -19.77 0.56
C GLN A 79 -37.75 -20.67 1.73
N SER A 80 -37.16 -20.50 2.92
CA SER A 80 -37.52 -21.29 4.11
C SER A 80 -38.97 -21.08 4.56
N MET A 81 -39.57 -19.93 4.23
CA MET A 81 -40.97 -19.62 4.55
C MET A 81 -41.99 -20.43 3.73
N SER A 82 -41.56 -21.16 2.70
CA SER A 82 -42.42 -22.06 1.92
C SER A 82 -43.11 -23.15 2.76
N VAL A 83 -42.60 -23.42 3.97
CA VAL A 83 -43.21 -24.36 4.93
C VAL A 83 -44.50 -23.81 5.55
N LEU A 84 -44.74 -22.49 5.49
CA LEU A 84 -45.90 -21.85 6.12
C LEU A 84 -47.24 -22.17 5.44
N VAL A 85 -47.26 -22.97 4.37
CA VAL A 85 -48.47 -23.36 3.64
C VAL A 85 -49.45 -24.10 4.55
N ARG A 86 -50.68 -23.59 4.62
CA ARG A 86 -51.77 -24.18 5.41
C ARG A 86 -52.21 -25.53 4.82
N SER A 87 -52.49 -26.49 5.70
CA SER A 87 -53.26 -27.70 5.37
C SER A 87 -54.77 -27.43 5.49
N GLU A 88 -55.56 -27.83 4.50
CA GLU A 88 -57.01 -27.50 4.40
C GLU A 88 -57.87 -28.07 5.54
N ASN A 89 -57.39 -29.09 6.27
CA ASN A 89 -58.15 -29.80 7.31
C ASN A 89 -57.86 -29.35 8.75
N ASP A 90 -57.17 -28.21 8.95
CA ASP A 90 -56.82 -27.72 10.29
C ASP A 90 -57.76 -26.57 10.74
N TYR A 91 -58.28 -26.65 11.97
CA TYR A 91 -59.05 -25.58 12.62
C TYR A 91 -58.17 -24.40 13.04
N LYS A 92 -56.84 -24.59 13.01
CA LYS A 92 -55.85 -23.55 13.23
C LYS A 92 -55.75 -22.63 12.03
N ILE A 93 -55.80 -21.33 12.30
CA ILE A 93 -55.71 -20.27 11.31
C ILE A 93 -54.33 -19.62 11.46
N PRO A 94 -53.43 -19.74 10.46
CA PRO A 94 -52.10 -19.15 10.55
C PRO A 94 -52.18 -17.62 10.52
N TYR A 95 -51.39 -16.97 11.37
CA TYR A 95 -51.22 -15.52 11.37
C TYR A 95 -49.82 -15.17 10.89
N ILE A 96 -49.70 -14.71 9.64
CA ILE A 96 -48.42 -14.39 9.02
C ILE A 96 -47.96 -13.03 9.54
N HIS A 97 -46.91 -13.03 10.36
CA HIS A 97 -46.26 -11.83 10.86
C HIS A 97 -44.81 -12.14 11.26
N PRO A 98 -43.82 -11.26 10.99
CA PRO A 98 -42.41 -11.55 11.27
C PRO A 98 -42.08 -11.85 12.74
N GLU A 99 -42.82 -11.26 13.69
CA GLU A 99 -42.67 -11.55 15.14
C GLU A 99 -43.34 -12.87 15.55
N ASN A 100 -44.29 -13.38 14.74
CA ASN A 100 -45.02 -14.61 15.04
C ASN A 100 -44.30 -15.87 14.52
N ILE A 101 -43.23 -15.69 13.73
CA ILE A 101 -42.50 -16.78 13.09
C ILE A 101 -41.11 -16.82 13.69
N ILE A 102 -40.74 -17.98 14.23
CA ILE A 102 -39.41 -18.25 14.76
C ILE A 102 -38.67 -19.25 13.89
N ILE A 103 -37.35 -19.09 13.82
CA ILE A 103 -36.50 -19.91 12.99
C ILE A 103 -35.23 -20.35 13.73
N PHE A 104 -34.77 -21.55 13.41
CA PHE A 104 -33.44 -22.05 13.77
C PHE A 104 -32.92 -22.96 12.66
N GLY A 105 -31.89 -22.52 11.95
CA GLY A 105 -31.41 -23.22 10.75
C GLY A 105 -32.52 -23.32 9.69
N SER A 106 -32.92 -24.54 9.35
CA SER A 106 -34.01 -24.81 8.41
C SER A 106 -35.36 -25.06 9.08
N ASN A 107 -35.43 -25.01 10.42
CA ASN A 107 -36.67 -25.21 11.15
C ASN A 107 -37.41 -23.88 11.26
N VAL A 108 -38.62 -23.81 10.68
CA VAL A 108 -39.49 -22.64 10.71
C VAL A 108 -40.76 -23.02 11.46
N GLN A 109 -41.11 -22.26 12.48
CA GLN A 109 -42.28 -22.52 13.33
C GLN A 109 -43.04 -21.23 13.59
N MET A 110 -44.37 -21.33 13.66
CA MET A 110 -45.22 -20.21 14.06
C MET A 110 -45.56 -20.36 15.55
N LEU A 111 -45.48 -19.26 16.29
CA LEU A 111 -45.76 -19.24 17.74
C LEU A 111 -47.25 -19.35 17.99
N HIS A 112 -48.03 -18.45 17.39
CA HIS A 112 -49.46 -18.32 17.62
C HIS A 112 -50.27 -18.65 16.36
N TYR A 113 -51.35 -19.41 16.59
CA TYR A 113 -52.38 -19.69 15.60
C TYR A 113 -53.72 -19.22 16.15
N GLY A 114 -54.55 -18.67 15.27
CA GLY A 114 -55.97 -18.47 15.55
C GLY A 114 -56.71 -19.80 15.56
N ILE A 115 -57.90 -19.80 16.13
CA ILE A 115 -58.79 -20.95 16.17
C ILE A 115 -60.15 -20.47 15.66
N GLU A 116 -60.66 -21.16 14.63
CA GLU A 116 -61.90 -20.78 13.97
C GLU A 116 -63.03 -20.50 14.99
N LYS A 117 -63.65 -19.31 14.92
CA LYS A 117 -64.74 -18.83 15.80
C LYS A 117 -64.42 -18.69 17.29
N LEU A 118 -63.20 -19.02 17.72
CA LEU A 118 -62.80 -19.09 19.13
C LEU A 118 -61.71 -18.07 19.50
N LEU A 119 -60.65 -17.98 18.71
CA LEU A 119 -59.43 -17.21 18.99
C LEU A 119 -58.91 -16.53 17.72
N ALA A 120 -58.54 -15.25 17.81
CA ALA A 120 -58.05 -14.46 16.68
C ALA A 120 -56.76 -15.04 16.10
N PRO A 121 -56.57 -15.04 14.76
CA PRO A 121 -57.58 -14.76 13.74
C PRO A 121 -58.71 -15.80 13.75
N GLN A 122 -59.97 -15.33 13.86
CA GLN A 122 -61.14 -16.22 14.04
C GLN A 122 -61.72 -16.72 12.71
N GLN A 123 -61.39 -16.05 11.61
CA GLN A 123 -61.83 -16.39 10.26
C GLN A 123 -60.63 -16.42 9.31
N TYR A 124 -60.60 -17.43 8.45
CA TYR A 124 -59.62 -17.50 7.38
C TYR A 124 -60.09 -16.74 6.14
N SER A 125 -59.19 -15.94 5.58
CA SER A 125 -59.33 -15.34 4.25
C SER A 125 -58.11 -15.69 3.41
N SER A 126 -58.32 -16.34 2.27
CA SER A 126 -57.25 -16.69 1.34
C SER A 126 -56.58 -15.46 0.73
N GLU A 127 -57.36 -14.40 0.50
CA GLU A 127 -56.89 -13.12 -0.03
C GLU A 127 -55.94 -12.45 0.97
N PHE A 128 -56.38 -12.31 2.23
CA PHE A 128 -55.57 -11.72 3.29
C PHE A 128 -54.33 -12.56 3.60
N TYR A 129 -54.44 -13.89 3.55
CA TYR A 129 -53.30 -14.79 3.71
C TYR A 129 -52.25 -14.56 2.61
N LEU A 130 -52.67 -14.46 1.34
CA LEU A 130 -51.78 -14.17 0.23
C LEU A 130 -51.13 -12.78 0.36
N GLU A 131 -51.90 -11.74 0.70
CA GLU A 131 -51.38 -10.39 0.93
C GLU A 131 -50.34 -10.36 2.05
N SER A 132 -50.65 -11.03 3.18
CA SER A 132 -49.72 -11.15 4.31
C SER A 132 -48.46 -11.93 3.94
N TYR A 133 -48.60 -12.98 3.13
CA TYR A 133 -47.47 -13.75 2.63
C TYR A 133 -46.58 -12.90 1.71
N LYS A 134 -47.17 -12.14 0.77
CA LYS A 134 -46.42 -11.21 -0.09
C LYS A 134 -45.72 -10.13 0.72
N ALA A 135 -46.41 -9.52 1.68
CA ALA A 135 -45.83 -8.52 2.58
C ALA A 135 -44.65 -9.08 3.38
N LEU A 136 -44.75 -10.32 3.88
CA LEU A 136 -43.65 -11.02 4.53
C LEU A 136 -42.46 -11.18 3.57
N MET A 137 -42.68 -11.73 2.37
CA MET A 137 -41.60 -11.90 1.39
C MET A 137 -40.92 -10.58 1.03
N ILE A 138 -41.70 -9.52 0.83
CA ILE A 138 -41.18 -8.19 0.53
C ILE A 138 -40.35 -7.65 1.70
N SER A 139 -40.84 -7.77 2.94
CA SER A 139 -40.09 -7.34 4.13
C SER A 139 -38.78 -8.10 4.31
N ILE A 140 -38.76 -9.40 3.97
CA ILE A 140 -37.55 -10.23 4.01
C ILE A 140 -36.54 -9.79 2.94
N LEU A 141 -37.01 -9.56 1.71
CA LEU A 141 -36.14 -9.25 0.58
C LEU A 141 -35.68 -7.79 0.57
N LEU A 142 -36.47 -6.88 1.16
CA LEU A 142 -36.23 -5.44 1.26
C LEU A 142 -36.24 -4.99 2.74
N PRO A 143 -35.12 -5.14 3.48
CA PRO A 143 -35.07 -4.84 4.93
C PRO A 143 -35.40 -3.39 5.32
N LYS A 144 -35.46 -2.46 4.35
CA LYS A 144 -35.87 -1.07 4.58
C LYS A 144 -37.39 -0.90 4.70
N ILE A 145 -38.14 -1.91 4.26
CA ILE A 145 -39.59 -1.92 4.23
C ILE A 145 -40.03 -2.86 5.35
N ASP A 146 -40.58 -2.27 6.42
CA ASP A 146 -41.16 -3.07 7.49
C ASP A 146 -42.45 -3.77 7.01
N PHE A 147 -42.80 -4.88 7.66
CA PHE A 147 -43.98 -5.66 7.34
C PHE A 147 -45.26 -4.83 7.42
N GLU A 148 -45.39 -3.99 8.47
CA GLU A 148 -46.56 -3.11 8.64
C GLU A 148 -46.71 -2.09 7.51
N LEU A 149 -45.59 -1.63 6.93
CA LEU A 149 -45.60 -0.77 5.75
C LEU A 149 -46.02 -1.57 4.51
N ALA A 150 -45.51 -2.78 4.37
CA ALA A 150 -45.77 -3.65 3.24
C ALA A 150 -47.24 -4.13 3.19
N ILE A 151 -47.82 -4.52 4.32
CA ILE A 151 -49.20 -5.06 4.38
C ILE A 151 -50.26 -4.00 4.09
N HIS A 152 -50.01 -2.73 4.42
CA HIS A 152 -50.95 -1.64 4.20
C HIS A 152 -50.69 -0.84 2.91
N GLY A 153 -49.50 -0.94 2.33
CA GLY A 153 -49.07 -0.09 1.22
C GLY A 153 -48.31 -0.83 0.12
N ILE A 154 -48.61 -2.12 -0.10
CA ILE A 154 -47.87 -2.97 -1.03
C ILE A 154 -47.76 -2.37 -2.44
N ASP A 155 -48.83 -1.73 -2.93
CA ASP A 155 -48.90 -1.13 -4.27
C ASP A 155 -48.02 0.12 -4.45
N ALA A 156 -47.62 0.77 -3.35
CA ALA A 156 -46.80 1.98 -3.39
C ALA A 156 -45.29 1.68 -3.52
N ILE A 157 -44.88 0.42 -3.35
CA ILE A 157 -43.49 -0.02 -3.32
C ILE A 157 -42.96 -0.12 -4.75
N LYS A 158 -41.95 0.68 -5.12
CA LYS A 158 -41.47 0.80 -6.51
C LYS A 158 -40.28 -0.11 -6.84
N GLU A 159 -39.74 -0.79 -5.84
CA GLU A 159 -38.62 -1.69 -5.97
C GLU A 159 -38.99 -2.88 -6.87
N LYS A 160 -38.09 -3.23 -7.80
CA LYS A 160 -38.34 -4.27 -8.81
C LYS A 160 -38.79 -5.61 -8.21
N VAL A 161 -38.19 -6.03 -7.11
CA VAL A 161 -38.53 -7.30 -6.43
C VAL A 161 -39.98 -7.28 -5.92
N ALA A 162 -40.46 -6.15 -5.38
CA ALA A 162 -41.85 -6.02 -4.96
C ALA A 162 -42.79 -6.02 -6.17
N GLN A 163 -42.45 -5.29 -7.23
CA GLN A 163 -43.22 -5.23 -8.48
C GLN A 163 -43.34 -6.58 -9.19
N ASP A 164 -42.34 -7.46 -9.03
CA ASP A 164 -42.42 -8.84 -9.54
C ASP A 164 -43.34 -9.73 -8.67
N ILE A 165 -43.45 -9.48 -7.35
CA ILE A 165 -44.21 -10.31 -6.39
C ILE A 165 -45.69 -9.89 -6.29
N ILE A 166 -45.98 -8.59 -6.35
CA ILE A 166 -47.34 -8.02 -6.25
C ILE A 166 -48.35 -8.68 -7.21
N PRO A 167 -48.06 -8.88 -8.51
CA PRO A 167 -49.03 -9.42 -9.45
C PRO A 167 -49.26 -10.95 -9.32
N LEU A 168 -48.52 -11.65 -8.47
CA LEU A 168 -48.63 -13.11 -8.35
C LEU A 168 -49.93 -13.51 -7.64
N GLU A 169 -50.69 -14.44 -8.20
CA GLU A 169 -52.05 -14.75 -7.71
C GLU A 169 -52.08 -15.86 -6.65
N SER A 170 -50.96 -16.57 -6.44
CA SER A 170 -50.89 -17.66 -5.46
C SER A 170 -49.57 -17.69 -4.67
N VAL A 171 -49.63 -18.31 -3.49
CA VAL A 171 -48.45 -18.57 -2.65
C VAL A 171 -47.45 -19.46 -3.37
N ALA A 172 -47.93 -20.40 -4.20
CA ALA A 172 -47.10 -21.26 -5.02
C ALA A 172 -46.31 -20.45 -6.06
N ASP A 173 -46.94 -19.46 -6.70
CA ASP A 173 -46.26 -18.59 -7.67
C ASP A 173 -45.19 -17.73 -7.01
N VAL A 174 -45.48 -17.20 -5.81
CA VAL A 174 -44.49 -16.47 -5.00
C VAL A 174 -43.30 -17.36 -4.66
N ASN A 175 -43.54 -18.59 -4.24
CA ASN A 175 -42.49 -19.56 -3.92
C ASN A 175 -41.65 -19.94 -5.16
N ASN A 176 -42.30 -20.11 -6.31
CA ASN A 176 -41.62 -20.40 -7.57
C ASN A 176 -40.70 -19.23 -7.99
N TYR A 177 -41.18 -17.99 -7.89
CA TYR A 177 -40.37 -16.80 -8.15
C TYR A 177 -39.12 -16.74 -7.25
N ILE A 178 -39.30 -16.95 -5.94
CA ILE A 178 -38.19 -16.95 -4.97
C ILE A 178 -37.19 -18.07 -5.28
N ALA A 179 -37.68 -19.28 -5.55
CA ALA A 179 -36.83 -20.43 -5.86
C ALA A 179 -35.99 -20.22 -7.13
N GLU A 180 -36.59 -19.66 -8.19
CA GLU A 180 -35.88 -19.34 -9.44
C GLU A 180 -34.78 -18.30 -9.21
N LYS A 181 -35.09 -17.22 -8.49
CA LYS A 181 -34.13 -16.15 -8.17
C LYS A 181 -33.00 -16.66 -7.29
N TYR A 182 -33.32 -17.45 -6.27
CA TYR A 182 -32.33 -18.07 -5.40
C TYR A 182 -31.38 -18.98 -6.19
N ALA A 183 -31.90 -19.83 -7.08
CA ALA A 183 -31.07 -20.73 -7.89
C ALA A 183 -30.07 -19.95 -8.77
N LYS A 184 -30.52 -18.89 -9.43
CA LYS A 184 -29.67 -18.01 -10.25
C LYS A 184 -28.58 -17.33 -9.42
N LEU A 185 -28.95 -16.71 -8.31
CA LEU A 185 -28.00 -16.03 -7.40
C LEU A 185 -27.01 -17.02 -6.78
N SER A 186 -27.46 -18.22 -6.42
CA SER A 186 -26.61 -19.28 -5.87
C SER A 186 -25.57 -19.72 -6.91
N GLU A 187 -25.96 -19.92 -8.17
CA GLU A 187 -25.04 -20.27 -9.25
C GLU A 187 -24.01 -19.17 -9.50
N GLU A 188 -24.44 -17.91 -9.59
CA GLU A 188 -23.54 -16.76 -9.75
C GLU A 188 -22.56 -16.62 -8.57
N SER A 189 -23.07 -16.74 -7.34
CA SER A 189 -22.25 -16.68 -6.14
C SER A 189 -21.24 -17.82 -6.06
N SER A 190 -21.58 -19.02 -6.54
CA SER A 190 -20.67 -20.17 -6.56
C SER A 190 -19.52 -19.99 -7.55
N LYS A 191 -19.75 -19.29 -8.67
CA LYS A 191 -18.73 -18.95 -9.66
C LYS A 191 -17.85 -17.78 -9.21
N ALA A 192 -18.42 -16.79 -8.54
CA ALA A 192 -17.72 -15.59 -8.07
C ALA A 192 -16.95 -15.81 -6.75
N ASN A 193 -17.51 -16.60 -5.83
CA ASN A 193 -16.97 -16.85 -4.50
C ASN A 193 -16.32 -18.23 -4.44
N LEU A 194 -15.18 -18.39 -5.13
CA LEU A 194 -14.20 -19.38 -4.67
C LEU A 194 -13.78 -18.93 -3.26
N LEU A 195 -14.23 -19.65 -2.23
CA LEU A 195 -13.91 -19.38 -0.83
C LEU A 195 -12.41 -19.53 -0.61
N VAL A 196 -11.65 -18.47 -0.88
CA VAL A 196 -10.23 -18.42 -0.58
C VAL A 196 -10.05 -18.14 0.90
N ASN A 197 -9.20 -18.93 1.55
CA ASN A 197 -8.86 -18.69 2.94
C ASN A 197 -8.22 -17.29 3.07
N LYS A 198 -8.90 -16.38 3.80
CA LYS A 198 -8.48 -14.97 3.97
C LYS A 198 -7.02 -14.84 4.41
N LYS A 199 -6.50 -15.76 5.23
CA LYS A 199 -5.09 -15.74 5.68
C LYS A 199 -4.13 -16.06 4.54
N LYS A 200 -4.43 -17.10 3.74
CA LYS A 200 -3.61 -17.49 2.58
C LYS A 200 -3.60 -16.39 1.51
N TRP A 201 -4.75 -15.77 1.26
CA TRP A 201 -4.86 -14.66 0.31
C TRP A 201 -4.07 -13.43 0.75
N LYS A 202 -4.19 -13.02 2.02
CA LYS A 202 -3.37 -11.92 2.57
C LYS A 202 -1.88 -12.23 2.51
N ALA A 203 -1.47 -13.45 2.83
CA ALA A 203 -0.07 -13.87 2.71
C ALA A 203 0.43 -13.81 1.26
N LEU A 204 -0.40 -14.20 0.30
CA LEU A 204 -0.07 -14.10 -1.13
C LEU A 204 0.04 -12.66 -1.60
N LEU A 205 -0.85 -11.76 -1.16
CA LEU A 205 -0.76 -10.33 -1.45
C LEU A 205 0.50 -9.70 -0.88
N ILE A 206 0.83 -9.99 0.39
CA ILE A 206 2.04 -9.47 1.03
C ILE A 206 3.29 -10.04 0.37
N GLY A 207 3.31 -11.35 0.08
CA GLY A 207 4.41 -12.00 -0.61
C GLY A 207 4.62 -11.45 -2.02
N GLY A 208 3.53 -11.22 -2.76
CA GLY A 208 3.56 -10.60 -4.08
C GLY A 208 4.10 -9.17 -4.04
N ALA A 209 3.64 -8.36 -3.08
CA ALA A 209 4.15 -6.99 -2.90
C ALA A 209 5.64 -6.98 -2.56
N LEU A 210 6.08 -7.85 -1.65
CA LEU A 210 7.49 -7.95 -1.26
C LEU A 210 8.39 -8.38 -2.43
N LEU A 211 7.94 -9.35 -3.24
CA LEU A 211 8.65 -9.79 -4.43
C LEU A 211 8.74 -8.68 -5.48
N ALA A 212 7.66 -7.93 -5.69
CA ALA A 212 7.65 -6.80 -6.61
C ALA A 212 8.63 -5.71 -6.18
N THR A 213 8.61 -5.31 -4.89
CA THR A 213 9.56 -4.31 -4.37
C THR A 213 11.00 -4.78 -4.44
N THR A 214 11.26 -6.05 -4.12
CA THR A 214 12.61 -6.63 -4.20
C THR A 214 13.11 -6.63 -5.64
N THR A 215 12.26 -7.02 -6.59
CA THR A 215 12.60 -7.05 -8.02
C THR A 215 12.97 -5.67 -8.53
N LEU A 216 12.24 -4.62 -8.13
CA LEU A 216 12.55 -3.24 -8.52
C LEU A 216 13.90 -2.77 -7.97
N VAL A 217 14.18 -3.01 -6.68
CA VAL A 217 15.46 -2.64 -6.07
C VAL A 217 16.62 -3.37 -6.75
N LEU A 218 16.47 -4.68 -6.99
CA LEU A 218 17.50 -5.48 -7.65
C LEU A 218 17.73 -5.00 -9.09
N SER A 219 16.65 -4.68 -9.82
CA SER A 219 16.73 -4.15 -11.19
C SER A 219 17.45 -2.81 -11.26
N PHE A 220 17.20 -1.93 -10.29
CA PHE A 220 17.91 -0.64 -10.21
C PHE A 220 19.39 -0.83 -9.87
N ALA A 221 19.71 -1.72 -8.93
CA ALA A 221 21.08 -2.03 -8.54
C ALA A 221 21.88 -2.65 -9.70
N THR A 222 21.29 -3.60 -10.43
CA THR A 222 21.93 -4.23 -11.60
C THR A 222 22.10 -3.23 -12.73
N TYR A 223 21.11 -2.38 -13.00
CA TYR A 223 21.22 -1.31 -13.99
C TYR A 223 22.39 -0.36 -13.67
N LYS A 224 22.47 0.13 -12.42
CA LYS A 224 23.57 1.00 -11.98
C LYS A 224 24.92 0.31 -12.16
N SER A 225 25.04 -0.94 -11.71
CA SER A 225 26.29 -1.70 -11.80
C SER A 225 26.74 -1.96 -13.24
N MET A 226 25.82 -2.30 -14.14
CA MET A 226 26.17 -2.62 -15.54
C MET A 226 26.44 -1.37 -16.38
N PHE A 227 25.65 -0.31 -16.22
CA PHE A 227 25.70 0.85 -17.12
C PHE A 227 26.54 2.01 -16.59
N LYS A 228 26.82 2.10 -15.28
CA LYS A 228 27.72 3.13 -14.73
C LYS A 228 29.08 2.57 -14.33
N ASP A 229 29.10 1.55 -13.47
CA ASP A 229 30.35 1.09 -12.87
C ASP A 229 31.16 0.19 -13.81
N GLY A 230 30.50 -0.62 -14.64
CA GLY A 230 31.13 -1.52 -15.61
C GLY A 230 32.04 -0.80 -16.63
N PRO A 231 31.54 0.19 -17.39
CA PRO A 231 32.35 0.92 -18.38
C PRO A 231 33.55 1.63 -17.75
N LEU A 232 33.36 2.28 -16.59
CA LEU A 232 34.44 2.95 -15.87
C LEU A 232 35.55 1.96 -15.49
N LYS A 233 35.19 0.81 -14.90
CA LYS A 233 36.18 -0.22 -14.53
C LYS A 233 36.96 -0.72 -15.74
N SER A 234 36.27 -0.98 -16.86
CA SER A 234 36.91 -1.41 -18.11
C SER A 234 37.90 -0.36 -18.64
N SER A 235 37.49 0.92 -18.68
CA SER A 235 38.35 2.02 -19.09
C SER A 235 39.56 2.22 -18.17
N VAL A 236 39.40 2.05 -16.86
CA VAL A 236 40.50 2.12 -15.89
C VAL A 236 41.51 1.00 -16.13
N ILE A 237 41.05 -0.24 -16.35
CA ILE A 237 41.94 -1.37 -16.66
C ILE A 237 42.71 -1.12 -17.98
N MET A 238 42.02 -0.60 -19.00
CA MET A 238 42.65 -0.27 -20.27
C MET A 238 43.70 0.84 -20.12
N ALA A 239 43.39 1.90 -19.37
CA ALA A 239 44.32 2.98 -19.08
C ALA A 239 45.55 2.49 -18.31
N GLN A 240 45.39 1.63 -17.30
CA GLN A 240 46.49 1.01 -16.57
C GLN A 240 47.39 0.20 -17.49
N SER A 241 46.80 -0.62 -18.38
CA SER A 241 47.54 -1.38 -19.39
C SER A 241 48.33 -0.48 -20.34
N ASN A 242 47.73 0.60 -20.83
CA ASN A 242 48.39 1.59 -21.69
C ASN A 242 49.55 2.28 -20.96
N PHE A 243 49.35 2.66 -19.71
CA PHE A 243 50.37 3.28 -18.87
C PHE A 243 51.57 2.36 -18.64
N MET A 244 51.34 1.07 -18.35
CA MET A 244 52.40 0.08 -18.23
C MET A 244 53.20 -0.11 -19.54
N ARG A 245 52.53 0.03 -20.69
CA ARG A 245 53.17 0.04 -22.02
C ARG A 245 53.86 1.37 -22.36
N LYS A 246 53.83 2.36 -21.46
CA LYS A 246 54.33 3.73 -21.65
C LYS A 246 53.60 4.50 -22.75
N ASP A 247 52.40 4.07 -23.11
CA ASP A 247 51.53 4.77 -24.05
C ASP A 247 50.65 5.78 -23.31
N TYR A 248 51.24 6.94 -23.00
CA TYR A 248 50.59 7.98 -22.21
C TYR A 248 49.43 8.65 -22.98
N SER A 249 49.51 8.71 -24.31
CA SER A 249 48.44 9.25 -25.17
C SER A 249 47.19 8.39 -25.06
N GLU A 250 47.32 7.07 -25.26
CA GLU A 250 46.20 6.14 -25.13
C GLU A 250 45.70 6.00 -23.69
N THR A 251 46.55 6.27 -22.69
CA THR A 251 46.14 6.34 -21.28
C THR A 251 45.18 7.50 -21.05
N VAL A 252 45.51 8.69 -21.57
CA VAL A 252 44.64 9.88 -21.51
C VAL A 252 43.33 9.63 -22.27
N GLU A 253 43.42 9.10 -23.48
CA GLU A 253 42.27 8.82 -24.34
C GLU A 253 41.27 7.87 -23.67
N SER A 254 41.78 6.81 -23.02
CA SER A 254 40.95 5.82 -22.31
C SER A 254 40.13 6.41 -21.16
N LEU A 255 40.58 7.51 -20.56
CA LEU A 255 39.94 8.14 -19.40
C LEU A 255 39.28 9.49 -19.71
N LYS A 256 39.33 9.96 -20.96
CA LYS A 256 38.90 11.32 -21.35
C LYS A 256 37.44 11.63 -21.00
N ASN A 257 36.56 10.63 -21.08
CA ASN A 257 35.12 10.77 -20.88
C ASN A 257 34.71 10.80 -19.40
N TYR A 258 35.64 10.54 -18.48
CA TYR A 258 35.37 10.49 -17.04
C TYR A 258 35.94 11.72 -16.34
N GLY A 259 35.15 12.35 -15.47
CA GLY A 259 35.59 13.48 -14.65
C GLY A 259 36.65 13.04 -13.64
N ALA A 260 37.57 13.95 -13.26
CA ALA A 260 38.61 13.65 -12.28
C ALA A 260 38.01 13.05 -11.00
N GLU A 261 36.94 13.64 -10.47
CA GLU A 261 36.23 13.20 -9.27
C GLU A 261 35.66 11.77 -9.34
N SER A 262 35.30 11.28 -10.53
CA SER A 262 34.73 9.94 -10.71
C SER A 262 35.78 8.82 -10.81
N LEU A 263 37.05 9.18 -10.98
CA LEU A 263 38.14 8.23 -11.15
C LEU A 263 38.65 7.74 -9.78
N PRO A 264 38.98 6.45 -9.65
CA PRO A 264 39.69 5.95 -8.46
C PRO A 264 41.10 6.56 -8.39
N LYS A 265 41.70 6.59 -7.19
CA LYS A 265 42.98 7.24 -6.92
C LYS A 265 44.10 6.74 -7.84
N GLU A 266 44.14 5.44 -8.10
CA GLU A 266 45.13 4.80 -8.97
C GLU A 266 44.99 5.26 -10.43
N ALA A 267 43.74 5.42 -10.90
CA ALA A 267 43.46 5.94 -12.23
C ALA A 267 43.83 7.43 -12.35
N LYS A 268 43.60 8.21 -11.28
CA LYS A 268 44.02 9.61 -11.24
C LYS A 268 45.53 9.76 -11.29
N TYR A 269 46.26 8.92 -10.54
CA TYR A 269 47.73 8.90 -10.56
C TYR A 269 48.27 8.66 -11.98
N ILE A 270 47.85 7.57 -12.65
CA ILE A 270 48.34 7.27 -14.00
C ILE A 270 47.95 8.35 -15.00
N LEU A 271 46.78 8.97 -14.83
CA LEU A 271 46.30 10.03 -15.72
C LEU A 271 47.09 11.33 -15.52
N ALA A 272 47.30 11.74 -14.27
CA ALA A 272 48.13 12.90 -13.91
C ALA A 272 49.57 12.73 -14.41
N ALA A 273 50.19 11.58 -14.13
CA ALA A 273 51.53 11.27 -14.62
C ALA A 273 51.60 11.23 -16.16
N SER A 274 50.54 10.75 -16.83
CA SER A 274 50.46 10.78 -18.30
C SER A 274 50.39 12.20 -18.85
N TYR A 275 49.59 13.09 -18.25
CA TYR A 275 49.53 14.49 -18.65
C TYR A 275 50.87 15.20 -18.50
N VAL A 276 51.58 15.02 -17.38
CA VAL A 276 52.92 15.61 -17.18
C VAL A 276 53.91 15.10 -18.22
N ARG A 277 53.86 13.81 -18.58
CA ARG A 277 54.74 13.23 -19.60
C ARG A 277 54.45 13.75 -21.00
N LEU A 278 53.19 14.03 -21.31
CA LEU A 278 52.74 14.58 -22.59
C LEU A 278 52.89 16.11 -22.70
N ASP A 279 53.21 16.80 -21.61
CA ASP A 279 53.38 18.25 -21.60
C ASP A 279 54.55 18.71 -22.50
N SER A 280 54.59 19.99 -22.83
CA SER A 280 55.63 20.67 -23.61
C SER A 280 56.91 20.98 -22.83
N LEU A 281 56.96 20.64 -21.54
CA LEU A 281 58.12 20.83 -20.66
C LEU A 281 59.36 20.02 -21.09
N SER A 282 60.55 20.47 -20.70
CA SER A 282 61.78 19.70 -20.93
C SER A 282 61.81 18.41 -20.10
N ASP A 283 62.55 17.39 -20.57
CA ASP A 283 62.61 16.09 -19.89
C ASP A 283 63.07 16.20 -18.42
N LYS A 284 64.01 17.10 -18.13
CA LYS A 284 64.47 17.37 -16.76
C LYS A 284 63.37 17.97 -15.88
N GLN A 285 62.57 18.89 -16.43
CA GLN A 285 61.43 19.49 -15.70
C GLN A 285 60.33 18.45 -15.44
N LYS A 286 60.04 17.61 -16.44
CA LYS A 286 59.09 16.49 -16.28
C LYS A 286 59.53 15.54 -15.19
N GLU A 287 60.81 15.18 -15.14
CA GLU A 287 61.36 14.28 -14.12
C GLU A 287 61.23 14.86 -12.70
N VAL A 288 61.52 16.15 -12.52
CA VAL A 288 61.33 16.84 -11.24
C VAL A 288 59.87 16.78 -10.78
N ILE A 289 58.92 17.03 -11.69
CA ILE A 289 57.48 16.97 -11.38
C ILE A 289 57.03 15.52 -11.11
N LEU A 290 57.49 14.55 -11.90
CA LEU A 290 57.11 13.15 -11.71
C LEU A 290 57.65 12.57 -10.39
N ASN A 291 58.76 13.09 -9.87
CA ASN A 291 59.28 12.71 -8.56
C ASN A 291 58.42 13.23 -7.39
N THR A 292 57.61 14.28 -7.61
CA THR A 292 56.66 14.77 -6.60
C THR A 292 55.28 14.10 -6.72
N ILE A 293 54.92 13.61 -7.91
CA ILE A 293 53.68 12.86 -8.16
C ILE A 293 53.95 11.35 -8.00
N THR A 294 53.90 10.89 -6.76
CA THR A 294 54.00 9.46 -6.39
C THR A 294 52.62 8.84 -6.14
N GLU A 295 52.51 7.51 -6.08
CA GLU A 295 51.25 6.81 -5.75
C GLU A 295 50.65 7.21 -4.39
N SER A 296 51.51 7.62 -3.43
CA SER A 296 51.09 8.06 -2.10
C SER A 296 50.62 9.50 -2.05
N THR A 297 50.81 10.28 -3.11
CA THR A 297 50.41 11.70 -3.19
C THR A 297 48.92 11.88 -2.90
N ASP A 298 48.56 13.07 -2.41
CA ASP A 298 47.17 13.42 -2.17
C ASP A 298 46.35 13.46 -3.47
N ASP A 299 45.09 13.04 -3.37
CA ASP A 299 44.14 12.96 -4.48
C ASP A 299 43.86 14.32 -5.15
N THR A 300 43.94 15.40 -4.38
CA THR A 300 43.77 16.78 -4.86
C THR A 300 44.90 17.20 -5.80
N ILE A 301 46.14 16.78 -5.53
CA ILE A 301 47.29 17.07 -6.39
C ILE A 301 47.16 16.33 -7.72
N PHE A 302 46.68 15.08 -7.73
CA PHE A 302 46.39 14.42 -9.02
C PHE A 302 45.30 15.16 -9.79
N SER A 303 44.25 15.59 -9.09
CA SER A 303 43.15 16.35 -9.70
C SER A 303 43.65 17.65 -10.32
N TYR A 304 44.59 18.35 -9.67
CA TYR A 304 45.26 19.53 -10.23
C TYR A 304 45.90 19.24 -11.60
N TRP A 305 46.78 18.23 -11.66
CA TRP A 305 47.48 17.88 -12.91
C TRP A 305 46.54 17.38 -14.01
N ILE A 306 45.46 16.69 -13.63
CA ILE A 306 44.41 16.28 -14.56
C ILE A 306 43.64 17.48 -15.12
N TYR A 307 43.26 18.45 -14.28
CA TYR A 307 42.57 19.65 -14.76
C TYR A 307 43.48 20.50 -15.64
N LEU A 308 44.74 20.65 -15.26
CA LEU A 308 45.75 21.36 -16.03
C LEU A 308 45.94 20.72 -17.41
N GLY A 309 46.19 19.41 -17.47
CA GLY A 309 46.37 18.68 -18.73
C GLY A 309 45.12 18.62 -19.62
N ARG A 310 43.94 18.85 -19.05
CA ARG A 310 42.66 18.99 -19.79
C ARG A 310 42.35 20.41 -20.23
N GLY A 311 43.23 21.37 -19.96
CA GLY A 311 43.01 22.80 -20.25
C GLY A 311 41.94 23.45 -19.35
N LYS A 312 41.56 22.84 -18.23
CA LYS A 312 40.59 23.38 -17.27
C LYS A 312 41.33 24.21 -16.21
N PHE A 313 42.02 25.26 -16.66
CA PHE A 313 42.97 26.00 -15.83
C PHE A 313 42.34 26.73 -14.64
N GLU A 314 41.11 27.22 -14.76
CA GLU A 314 40.36 27.83 -13.64
C GLU A 314 40.13 26.82 -12.51
N LYS A 315 39.71 25.58 -12.87
CA LYS A 315 39.56 24.50 -11.87
C LYS A 315 40.89 24.07 -11.26
N ALA A 316 41.96 24.07 -12.05
CA ALA A 316 43.30 23.79 -11.55
C ALA A 316 43.75 24.87 -10.55
N LEU A 317 43.46 26.15 -10.82
CA LEU A 317 43.72 27.25 -9.91
C LEU A 317 42.94 27.09 -8.60
N ASP A 318 41.64 26.80 -8.66
CA ASP A 318 40.81 26.59 -7.47
C ASP A 318 41.37 25.46 -6.59
N VAL A 319 41.77 24.34 -7.21
CA VAL A 319 42.39 23.22 -6.50
C VAL A 319 43.72 23.65 -5.87
N ALA A 320 44.58 24.36 -6.61
CA ALA A 320 45.87 24.82 -6.10
C ALA A 320 45.73 25.80 -4.92
N GLN A 321 44.76 26.73 -5.00
CA GLN A 321 44.45 27.66 -3.92
C GLN A 321 43.92 26.94 -2.67
N ASN A 322 43.10 25.90 -2.85
CA ASN A 322 42.60 25.08 -1.76
C ASN A 322 43.71 24.24 -1.10
N ILE A 323 44.67 23.75 -1.88
CA ILE A 323 45.88 23.08 -1.36
C ILE A 323 46.77 24.09 -0.61
N GLY A 324 46.79 25.36 -1.04
CA GLY A 324 47.65 26.39 -0.49
C GLY A 324 49.10 26.30 -0.97
N ASP A 325 49.34 25.62 -2.10
CA ASP A 325 50.69 25.47 -2.68
C ASP A 325 51.00 26.62 -3.64
N THR A 326 51.83 27.57 -3.19
CA THR A 326 52.21 28.76 -3.95
C THR A 326 52.83 28.43 -5.31
N GLN A 327 53.54 27.30 -5.45
CA GLN A 327 54.12 26.88 -6.73
C GLN A 327 53.03 26.40 -7.71
N LEU A 328 52.07 25.60 -7.24
CA LEU A 328 50.95 25.15 -8.07
C LEU A 328 50.03 26.31 -8.45
N ILE A 329 49.83 27.27 -7.54
CA ILE A 329 49.05 28.49 -7.80
C ILE A 329 49.73 29.34 -8.87
N LEU A 330 51.05 29.58 -8.75
CA LEU A 330 51.84 30.30 -9.76
C LEU A 330 51.75 29.61 -11.13
N HIS A 331 51.89 28.29 -11.15
CA HIS A 331 51.82 27.50 -12.37
C HIS A 331 50.43 27.57 -13.03
N ALA A 332 49.35 27.53 -12.24
CA ALA A 332 47.99 27.69 -12.76
C ALA A 332 47.75 29.08 -13.37
N TYR A 333 48.19 30.16 -12.70
CA TYR A 333 48.09 31.52 -13.23
C TYR A 333 48.91 31.70 -14.52
N THR A 334 50.09 31.07 -14.60
CA THR A 334 50.94 31.12 -15.80
C THR A 334 50.22 30.48 -16.99
N ASN A 335 49.63 29.29 -16.80
CA ASN A 335 48.85 28.63 -17.86
C ASN A 335 47.58 29.40 -18.23
N LEU A 336 46.89 30.00 -17.25
CA LEU A 336 45.75 30.90 -17.50
C LEU A 336 46.15 32.09 -18.36
N TYR A 337 47.28 32.74 -18.04
CA TYR A 337 47.83 33.86 -18.80
C TYR A 337 48.13 33.46 -20.25
N GLU A 338 48.82 32.33 -20.45
CA GLU A 338 49.11 31.82 -21.79
C GLU A 338 47.85 31.48 -22.58
N SER A 339 46.85 30.85 -21.94
CA SER A 339 45.57 30.52 -22.59
C SER A 339 44.79 31.76 -23.03
N VAL A 340 44.72 32.79 -22.18
CA VAL A 340 44.02 34.04 -22.49
C VAL A 340 44.79 34.80 -23.57
N LYS A 341 46.13 34.78 -23.52
CA LYS A 341 46.98 35.40 -24.54
C LYS A 341 46.78 34.74 -25.91
N ALA A 342 46.63 33.42 -25.97
CA ALA A 342 46.41 32.67 -27.20
C ALA A 342 44.95 32.74 -27.71
N ASP A 343 43.98 33.13 -26.88
CA ASP A 343 42.57 33.20 -27.27
C ASP A 343 42.31 34.32 -28.29
N ILE A 344 41.94 33.95 -29.51
CA ILE A 344 41.63 34.87 -30.62
C ILE A 344 40.19 35.39 -30.61
N ASN A 345 39.31 34.77 -29.82
CA ASN A 345 37.87 35.05 -29.81
C ASN A 345 37.45 35.95 -28.64
N MET A 346 38.28 36.12 -27.62
CA MET A 346 38.00 36.97 -26.47
C MET A 346 37.98 38.46 -26.85
N ASN A 347 37.05 39.22 -26.28
CA ASN A 347 37.01 40.68 -26.44
C ASN A 347 38.34 41.31 -26.00
N GLY A 348 38.90 42.21 -26.81
CA GLY A 348 40.22 42.80 -26.55
C GLY A 348 40.34 43.54 -25.20
N SER A 349 39.27 44.22 -24.75
CA SER A 349 39.27 44.93 -23.46
C SER A 349 39.23 43.96 -22.28
N GLU A 350 38.40 42.91 -22.38
CA GLU A 350 38.31 41.86 -21.36
C GLU A 350 39.60 41.04 -21.27
N LYS A 351 40.18 40.73 -22.44
CA LYS A 351 41.46 40.05 -22.57
C LYS A 351 42.58 40.82 -21.89
N GLN A 352 42.70 42.12 -22.19
CA GLN A 352 43.71 42.97 -21.58
C GLN A 352 43.56 43.03 -20.05
N LYS A 353 42.33 43.16 -19.55
CA LYS A 353 42.05 43.18 -18.11
C LYS A 353 42.47 41.88 -17.41
N LYS A 354 42.12 40.72 -17.98
CA LYS A 354 42.53 39.41 -17.42
C LYS A 354 44.05 39.20 -17.47
N LEU A 355 44.71 39.63 -18.55
CA LEU A 355 46.16 39.53 -18.67
C LEU A 355 46.87 40.38 -17.61
N GLU A 356 46.44 41.61 -17.38
CA GLU A 356 47.00 42.49 -16.34
C GLU A 356 46.79 41.91 -14.94
N GLU A 357 45.60 41.37 -14.67
CA GLU A 357 45.28 40.72 -13.40
C GLU A 357 46.18 39.50 -13.14
N TYR A 358 46.28 38.60 -14.11
CA TYR A 358 47.12 37.40 -14.00
C TYR A 358 48.61 37.75 -13.94
N GLU A 359 49.08 38.71 -14.73
CA GLU A 359 50.48 39.17 -14.68
C GLU A 359 50.84 39.74 -13.30
N LYS A 360 49.95 40.53 -12.70
CA LYS A 360 50.13 41.04 -11.34
C LYS A 360 50.25 39.90 -10.33
N LYS A 361 49.36 38.90 -10.41
CA LYS A 361 49.39 37.72 -9.53
C LYS A 361 50.64 36.87 -9.73
N ILE A 362 51.07 36.67 -10.97
CA ILE A 362 52.32 35.95 -11.31
C ILE A 362 53.53 36.66 -10.69
N LYS A 363 53.63 38.00 -10.81
CA LYS A 363 54.74 38.77 -10.23
C LYS A 363 54.76 38.70 -8.71
N GLU A 364 53.60 38.85 -8.07
CA GLU A 364 53.44 38.75 -6.62
C GLU A 364 53.92 37.39 -6.09
N LEU A 365 53.41 36.30 -6.68
CA LEU A 365 53.76 34.92 -6.29
C LEU A 365 55.22 34.56 -6.62
N SER A 366 55.76 35.08 -7.73
CA SER A 366 57.17 34.84 -8.10
C SER A 366 58.14 35.51 -7.13
N ALA A 367 57.80 36.71 -6.64
CA ALA A 367 58.59 37.40 -5.63
C ALA A 367 58.56 36.64 -4.29
N GLU A 368 57.38 36.18 -3.86
CA GLU A 368 57.21 35.39 -2.63
C GLU A 368 58.05 34.10 -2.64
N ILE A 369 58.06 33.38 -3.76
CA ILE A 369 58.88 32.16 -3.93
C ILE A 369 60.38 32.49 -3.97
N GLY A 370 60.76 33.60 -4.64
CA GLY A 370 62.14 34.06 -4.75
C GLY A 370 62.75 34.52 -3.42
N GLU A 371 61.97 35.18 -2.57
CA GLU A 371 62.38 35.56 -1.21
C GLU A 371 62.45 34.36 -0.25
N ALA A 372 61.58 33.36 -0.42
CA ALA A 372 61.61 32.12 0.36
C ALA A 372 62.84 31.24 0.03
N THR A 373 63.33 31.27 -1.21
CA THR A 373 64.52 30.50 -1.63
C THR A 373 65.84 31.13 -1.21
N THR A 374 65.94 32.47 -1.11
CA THR A 374 67.12 33.16 -0.57
C THR A 374 67.24 33.04 0.95
N ASN A 375 66.12 32.99 1.68
CA ASN A 375 66.13 32.81 3.13
C ASN A 375 66.42 31.35 3.59
N SER A 376 66.28 30.35 2.70
CA SER A 376 66.54 28.93 3.02
C SER A 376 68.00 28.49 2.78
N SER A 377 68.84 29.30 2.14
CA SER A 377 70.27 28.99 1.94
C SER A 377 71.16 29.24 3.17
N ASP A 378 70.67 29.94 4.19
CA ASP A 378 71.39 30.23 5.44
C ASP A 378 70.86 29.41 6.63
N THR A 379 70.70 28.09 6.50
CA THR A 379 70.77 27.20 7.68
C THR A 379 71.19 25.79 7.25
N LYS A 380 72.48 25.48 7.44
CA LYS A 380 72.97 24.10 7.51
C LYS A 380 73.76 23.91 8.80
N VAL A 381 73.51 22.73 9.40
CA VAL A 381 74.22 22.04 10.48
C VAL A 381 73.73 22.30 11.91
N SER A 382 72.92 21.37 12.41
CA SER A 382 73.33 20.54 13.56
C SER A 382 72.64 19.18 13.49
N THR A 383 73.49 18.17 13.38
CA THR A 383 73.26 16.73 13.48
C THR A 383 72.80 16.38 14.88
N GLU A 384 71.83 15.48 15.03
CA GLU A 384 71.94 14.46 16.08
C GLU A 384 71.10 13.20 15.79
N THR A 385 71.81 12.09 15.93
CA THR A 385 71.47 10.70 15.70
C THR A 385 70.64 10.14 16.84
N THR A 386 69.57 9.38 16.58
CA THR A 386 69.29 8.11 17.30
C THR A 386 68.10 7.33 16.72
N THR A 387 68.35 6.09 16.35
CA THR A 387 67.43 4.94 16.39
C THR A 387 68.28 3.72 16.79
N PRO A 388 67.73 2.56 17.21
CA PRO A 388 66.40 2.26 17.76
C PRO A 388 66.47 1.37 19.03
N LYS A 389 65.35 1.18 19.75
CA LYS A 389 65.21 0.03 20.67
C LYS A 389 63.93 -0.77 20.41
N ASP A 390 64.18 -1.95 19.87
CA ASP A 390 63.43 -3.19 19.97
C ASP A 390 62.83 -3.42 21.36
N ASN A 391 61.59 -3.91 21.43
CA ASN A 391 61.21 -4.80 22.52
C ASN A 391 60.12 -5.79 22.09
N ARG A 392 60.58 -6.93 21.61
CA ARG A 392 59.87 -8.20 21.53
C ARG A 392 59.66 -8.75 22.94
N THR A 393 58.42 -9.04 23.35
CA THR A 393 58.16 -10.03 24.42
C THR A 393 57.01 -10.96 24.03
N LYS A 394 57.33 -12.25 23.94
CA LYS A 394 56.42 -13.39 23.95
C LYS A 394 56.21 -13.84 25.40
N GLU A 395 54.99 -14.19 25.79
CA GLU A 395 54.60 -15.37 26.58
C GLU A 395 53.06 -15.34 26.69
N LYS A 396 52.27 -16.32 26.21
CA LYS A 396 51.98 -17.72 26.63
C LYS A 396 50.46 -17.75 26.89
N SER A 397 49.70 -18.56 26.15
CA SER A 397 49.13 -19.83 26.63
C SER A 397 48.10 -19.66 27.76
N GLU A 398 46.82 -19.85 27.47
CA GLU A 398 46.01 -20.95 28.04
C GLU A 398 44.58 -20.98 27.46
N ARG A 399 44.21 -22.17 26.99
CA ARG A 399 42.89 -22.72 26.61
C ARG A 399 42.23 -22.32 25.30
#